data_AF-A0A150RXP9-F1
#
_entry.id   AF-A0A150RXP9-F1
#
_cell.length_a   1.000
_cell.length_b   1.000
_cell.length_c   1.000
_cell.angle_alpha   90.00
_cell.angle_beta   90.00
_cell.angle_gamma   90.00
#
_symmetry.space_group_name_H-M   'P 1'
#
loop_
_entity.id
_entity.type
_entity.pdbx_description
1 polymer ?
#
loop_
_entity_poly.entity_id
_entity_poly.type
_entity_poly.pdbx_seq_one_letter_code
_entity_poly.pdbx_strand_id
1 'polypeptide(L)'
;MGPYAQSDPELPVPPGYTEVWPSDDESKEWDLYDCDGTVNLDHMYFHAFIYIGTGCHGTVNITNSIIAPPPGSTNRSILVNADESAPLTLNISDTTIRPEPVGLGGTNAALTEHAVNACATCTIRLTRVDVANTGGMCLCGQNTIIEQSWLHDNYIAHLEDPSLAHTGGVFPYGGSGPLEISHNRLEPGVDAATGNEVPNYWQAITAVLFTQSVDGSTLKNYDVHDNFVSLGAYDFYPENGEDMILRNNVFGPSHWGYTTSCATCTYADWSNNVVGDIDGNPTSEVVPQP
;
A
#
# COMPACT_ATOMS: atom_id res chain seq x y z
N MET A 1 3.01 20.63 -10.03
CA MET A 1 1.60 20.78 -9.61
C MET A 1 1.61 21.40 -8.22
N GLY A 2 0.54 22.12 -7.84
CA GLY A 2 0.39 22.55 -6.44
C GLY A 2 0.17 21.34 -5.53
N PRO A 3 0.21 21.52 -4.19
CA PRO A 3 -0.21 20.47 -3.27
C PRO A 3 -1.68 20.11 -3.53
N TYR A 4 -1.97 18.82 -3.71
CA TYR A 4 -3.34 18.30 -3.77
C TYR A 4 -3.81 17.95 -2.36
N ALA A 5 -5.10 18.11 -2.09
CA ALA A 5 -5.71 17.76 -0.80
C ALA A 5 -6.39 16.39 -0.88
N GLN A 6 -6.45 15.68 0.25
CA GLN A 6 -7.22 14.44 0.37
C GLN A 6 -8.66 14.59 -0.16
N SER A 7 -9.28 15.74 0.12
CA SER A 7 -10.65 16.07 -0.27
C SER A 7 -10.85 16.40 -1.76
N ASP A 8 -9.79 16.50 -2.56
CA ASP A 8 -9.92 16.86 -3.96
C ASP A 8 -10.69 15.75 -4.71
N PRO A 9 -11.81 16.07 -5.39
CA PRO A 9 -12.69 15.07 -5.98
C PRO A 9 -12.03 14.30 -7.13
N GLU A 10 -11.04 14.90 -7.80
CA GLU A 10 -10.29 14.33 -8.91
C GLU A 10 -8.86 14.89 -8.87
N LEU A 11 -7.88 14.14 -9.40
CA LEU A 11 -6.58 14.72 -9.72
C LEU A 11 -6.66 15.43 -11.07
N PRO A 12 -6.08 16.63 -11.24
CA PRO A 12 -6.00 17.25 -12.55
C PRO A 12 -5.12 16.39 -13.46
N VAL A 13 -5.62 16.05 -14.65
CA VAL A 13 -4.83 15.34 -15.67
C VAL A 13 -3.67 16.24 -16.11
N PRO A 14 -2.41 15.83 -15.89
CA PRO A 14 -1.26 16.64 -16.28
C PRO A 14 -1.15 16.77 -17.80
N PRO A 15 -0.67 17.91 -18.32
CA PRO A 15 -0.38 18.03 -19.75
C PRO A 15 0.57 16.91 -20.22
N GLY A 16 0.22 16.24 -21.31
CA GLY A 16 1.03 15.19 -21.93
C GLY A 16 0.69 13.77 -21.47
N TYR A 17 -0.23 13.59 -20.52
CA TYR A 17 -0.71 12.26 -20.14
C TYR A 17 -1.73 11.74 -21.15
N THR A 18 -1.67 10.43 -21.42
CA THR A 18 -2.70 9.73 -22.19
C THR A 18 -3.77 9.22 -21.23
N GLU A 19 -5.00 9.67 -21.42
CA GLU A 19 -6.13 9.22 -20.60
C GLU A 19 -6.58 7.82 -21.02
N VAL A 20 -6.72 6.95 -20.02
CA VAL A 20 -7.19 5.57 -20.16
C VAL A 20 -8.46 5.42 -19.33
N TRP A 21 -9.51 4.89 -19.96
CA TRP A 21 -10.81 4.67 -19.34
C TRP A 21 -11.03 3.17 -19.11
N PRO A 22 -11.95 2.79 -18.20
CA PRO A 22 -12.26 1.39 -17.96
C PRO A 22 -12.65 0.64 -19.23
N SER A 23 -12.19 -0.60 -19.34
CA SER A 23 -12.70 -1.60 -20.28
C SER A 23 -14.10 -2.09 -19.86
N ASP A 24 -14.37 -2.10 -18.54
CA ASP A 24 -15.65 -2.49 -17.95
C ASP A 24 -16.19 -1.37 -17.04
N ASP A 25 -17.38 -0.86 -17.37
CA ASP A 25 -18.03 0.24 -16.65
C ASP A 25 -18.63 -0.18 -15.28
N GLU A 26 -18.88 -1.46 -15.05
CA GLU A 26 -19.42 -1.97 -13.79
C GLU A 26 -18.29 -2.17 -12.76
N SER A 27 -17.22 -2.86 -13.16
CA SER A 27 -16.07 -3.08 -12.27
C SER A 27 -15.13 -1.87 -12.19
N LYS A 28 -15.21 -0.95 -13.16
CA LYS A 28 -14.28 0.18 -13.33
C LYS A 28 -12.84 -0.27 -13.57
N GLU A 29 -12.66 -1.42 -14.20
CA GLU A 29 -11.37 -2.00 -14.53
C GLU A 29 -10.98 -1.70 -15.97
N TRP A 30 -9.69 -1.43 -16.15
CA TRP A 30 -8.99 -1.50 -17.41
C TRP A 30 -8.20 -2.80 -17.44
N ASP A 31 -8.59 -3.67 -18.36
CA ASP A 31 -8.03 -5.01 -18.45
C ASP A 31 -6.86 -5.08 -19.43
N LEU A 32 -5.78 -5.71 -18.98
CA LEU A 32 -4.66 -6.15 -19.80
C LEU A 32 -4.63 -7.68 -19.85
N TYR A 33 -4.91 -8.24 -21.02
CA TYR A 33 -4.80 -9.67 -21.31
C TYR A 33 -3.66 -9.93 -22.31
N ASP A 34 -3.20 -11.18 -22.36
CA ASP A 34 -2.29 -11.71 -23.39
C ASP A 34 -1.02 -10.88 -23.61
N CYS A 35 -0.42 -10.36 -22.54
CA CYS A 35 0.77 -9.53 -22.61
C CYS A 35 2.06 -10.35 -22.73
N ASP A 36 2.22 -11.04 -23.86
CA ASP A 36 3.46 -11.74 -24.20
C ASP A 36 4.61 -10.74 -24.44
N GLY A 37 5.71 -10.90 -23.69
CA GLY A 37 6.92 -10.09 -23.87
C GLY A 37 7.00 -8.88 -22.93
N THR A 38 7.09 -7.66 -23.47
CA THR A 38 7.21 -6.44 -22.65
C THR A 38 6.15 -5.42 -23.04
N VAL A 39 5.31 -5.04 -22.07
CA VAL A 39 4.33 -3.95 -22.19
C VAL A 39 4.82 -2.76 -21.37
N ASN A 40 4.81 -1.57 -21.98
CA ASN A 40 5.18 -0.32 -21.32
C ASN A 40 3.99 0.64 -21.33
N LEU A 41 3.53 1.00 -20.14
CA LEU A 41 2.47 1.97 -19.88
C LEU A 41 3.13 3.19 -19.24
N ASP A 42 3.46 4.18 -20.06
CA ASP A 42 4.21 5.37 -19.64
C ASP A 42 3.40 6.65 -19.85
N HIS A 43 3.45 7.59 -18.90
CA HIS A 43 2.68 8.83 -18.94
C HIS A 43 1.18 8.60 -19.18
N MET A 44 0.60 7.64 -18.47
CA MET A 44 -0.82 7.30 -18.55
C MET A 44 -1.59 7.86 -17.35
N TYR A 45 -2.80 8.36 -17.57
CA TYR A 45 -3.76 8.67 -16.51
C TYR A 45 -4.89 7.65 -16.59
N PHE A 46 -4.91 6.69 -15.68
CA PHE A 46 -5.95 5.66 -15.62
C PHE A 46 -7.11 6.16 -14.77
N HIS A 47 -8.24 6.41 -15.42
CA HIS A 47 -9.57 6.56 -14.80
C HIS A 47 -10.17 5.19 -14.44
N ALA A 48 -9.32 4.23 -14.05
CA ALA A 48 -9.68 2.83 -13.91
C ALA A 48 -8.71 2.10 -12.97
N PHE A 49 -9.18 0.99 -12.43
CA PHE A 49 -8.33 -0.04 -11.84
C PHE A 49 -7.58 -0.80 -12.92
N ILE A 50 -6.42 -1.37 -12.62
CA ILE A 50 -5.67 -2.16 -13.59
C ILE A 50 -5.81 -3.64 -13.24
N TYR A 51 -6.42 -4.39 -14.14
CA TYR A 51 -6.46 -5.84 -14.05
C TYR A 51 -5.47 -6.44 -15.04
N ILE A 52 -4.50 -7.22 -14.56
CA ILE A 52 -3.56 -7.97 -15.39
C ILE A 52 -3.98 -9.43 -15.36
N GLY A 53 -4.63 -9.88 -16.45
CA GLY A 53 -5.40 -11.13 -16.49
C GLY A 53 -4.58 -12.41 -16.75
N THR A 54 -5.28 -13.55 -16.79
CA THR A 54 -4.67 -14.89 -16.69
C THR A 54 -3.73 -15.27 -17.82
N GLY A 55 -3.87 -14.67 -19.01
CA GLY A 55 -3.00 -14.92 -20.16
C GLY A 55 -1.74 -14.04 -20.22
N CYS A 56 -1.48 -13.21 -19.20
CA CYS A 56 -0.36 -12.27 -19.22
C CYS A 56 0.95 -12.90 -18.74
N HIS A 57 1.94 -13.02 -19.64
CA HIS A 57 3.25 -13.61 -19.35
C HIS A 57 4.39 -12.73 -19.88
N GLY A 58 5.31 -12.31 -19.01
CA GLY A 58 6.43 -11.45 -19.38
C GLY A 58 6.64 -10.29 -18.41
N THR A 59 6.78 -9.07 -18.93
CA THR A 59 7.05 -7.87 -18.13
C THR A 59 6.07 -6.76 -18.46
N VAL A 60 5.40 -6.23 -17.44
CA VAL A 60 4.58 -5.02 -17.53
C VAL A 60 5.26 -3.92 -16.74
N ASN A 61 5.55 -2.80 -17.40
CA ASN A 61 6.11 -1.62 -16.77
C ASN A 61 5.06 -0.51 -16.77
N ILE A 62 4.75 0.03 -15.59
CA ILE A 62 3.92 1.22 -15.42
C ILE A 62 4.82 2.32 -14.88
N THR A 63 5.05 3.36 -15.67
CA THR A 63 6.03 4.41 -15.35
C THR A 63 5.42 5.80 -15.52
N ASN A 64 5.83 6.75 -14.66
CA ASN A 64 5.41 8.16 -14.77
C ASN A 64 3.89 8.34 -14.90
N SER A 65 3.10 7.48 -14.26
CA SER A 65 1.66 7.37 -14.51
C SER A 65 0.85 7.77 -13.28
N ILE A 66 -0.44 7.99 -13.47
CA ILE A 66 -1.41 8.25 -12.39
C ILE A 66 -2.52 7.21 -12.52
N ILE A 67 -2.80 6.49 -11.43
CA ILE A 67 -3.88 5.53 -11.32
C ILE A 67 -4.90 6.15 -10.37
N ALA A 68 -5.94 6.76 -10.95
CA ALA A 68 -6.96 7.53 -10.24
C ALA A 68 -8.37 7.05 -10.64
N PRO A 69 -8.76 5.85 -10.21
CA PRO A 69 -10.07 5.29 -10.51
C PRO A 69 -11.19 6.06 -9.81
N PRO A 70 -12.38 6.14 -10.43
CA PRO A 70 -13.52 6.88 -9.90
C PRO A 70 -14.13 6.22 -8.65
N PRO A 71 -14.91 6.99 -7.86
CA PRO A 71 -15.56 6.47 -6.65
C PRO A 71 -16.58 5.37 -6.98
N GLY A 72 -16.78 4.46 -6.03
CA GLY A 72 -17.81 3.42 -6.11
C GLY A 72 -17.40 2.11 -6.77
N SER A 73 -16.14 1.97 -7.21
CA SER A 73 -15.63 0.66 -7.64
C SER A 73 -15.42 -0.30 -6.47
N THR A 74 -15.55 -1.59 -6.80
CA THR A 74 -15.42 -2.74 -5.91
C THR A 74 -14.00 -3.28 -5.79
N ASN A 75 -13.11 -3.04 -6.76
CA ASN A 75 -11.72 -3.52 -6.76
C ASN A 75 -10.77 -2.33 -6.60
N ARG A 76 -9.66 -2.44 -5.83
CA ARG A 76 -8.96 -1.24 -5.32
C ARG A 76 -7.42 -1.15 -5.42
N SER A 77 -6.83 -1.46 -6.57
CA SER A 77 -5.87 -0.61 -7.35
C SER A 77 -5.28 -1.40 -8.52
N ILE A 78 -4.58 -2.49 -8.25
CA ILE A 78 -4.04 -3.39 -9.27
C ILE A 78 -4.20 -4.85 -8.86
N LEU A 79 -4.85 -5.64 -9.70
CA LEU A 79 -4.97 -7.09 -9.53
C LEU A 79 -4.12 -7.81 -10.57
N VAL A 80 -3.13 -8.57 -10.09
CA VAL A 80 -2.28 -9.43 -10.90
C VAL A 80 -2.78 -10.87 -10.77
N ASN A 81 -3.44 -11.33 -11.82
CA ASN A 81 -4.01 -12.66 -11.89
C ASN A 81 -3.52 -13.35 -13.16
N ALA A 82 -2.22 -13.68 -13.23
CA ALA A 82 -1.66 -14.49 -14.30
C ALA A 82 -1.81 -15.99 -13.97
N ASP A 83 -1.99 -16.85 -14.98
CA ASP A 83 -1.92 -18.28 -14.75
C ASP A 83 -0.47 -18.72 -14.45
N GLU A 84 -0.32 -19.83 -13.72
CA GLU A 84 1.01 -20.30 -13.27
C GLU A 84 1.87 -20.91 -14.41
N SER A 85 1.41 -20.89 -15.67
CA SER A 85 2.12 -21.56 -16.77
C SER A 85 3.39 -20.82 -17.18
N ALA A 86 3.48 -19.51 -16.92
CA ALA A 86 4.68 -18.70 -17.15
C ALA A 86 4.73 -17.46 -16.23
N PRO A 87 5.93 -16.96 -15.89
CA PRO A 87 6.09 -15.85 -14.95
C PRO A 87 5.64 -14.50 -15.54
N LEU A 88 5.20 -13.61 -14.64
CA LEU A 88 4.92 -12.20 -14.93
C LEU A 88 5.70 -11.32 -13.94
N THR A 89 6.37 -10.31 -14.45
CA THR A 89 7.00 -9.26 -13.66
C THR A 89 6.24 -7.96 -13.87
N LEU A 90 5.66 -7.43 -12.80
CA LEU A 90 5.05 -6.11 -12.78
C LEU A 90 6.01 -5.13 -12.11
N ASN A 91 6.46 -4.13 -12.86
CA ASN A 91 7.25 -3.01 -12.34
C ASN A 91 6.40 -1.74 -12.38
N ILE A 92 6.30 -1.06 -11.25
CA ILE A 92 5.61 0.22 -11.14
C ILE A 92 6.59 1.22 -10.56
N SER A 93 6.84 2.30 -11.28
CA SER A 93 7.75 3.34 -10.81
C SER A 93 7.31 4.75 -11.13
N ASP A 94 7.64 5.68 -10.25
CA ASP A 94 7.34 7.11 -10.43
C ASP A 94 5.84 7.32 -10.71
N THR A 95 5.00 6.59 -9.97
CA THR A 95 3.56 6.49 -10.24
C THR A 95 2.78 6.91 -9.01
N THR A 96 1.72 7.69 -9.21
CA THR A 96 0.76 8.04 -8.17
C THR A 96 -0.44 7.11 -8.25
N ILE A 97 -0.80 6.48 -7.13
CA ILE A 97 -2.00 5.66 -6.97
C ILE A 97 -2.90 6.41 -5.99
N ARG A 98 -3.95 7.04 -6.52
CA ARG A 98 -4.89 7.84 -5.73
C ARG A 98 -6.30 7.63 -6.25
N PRO A 99 -7.02 6.59 -5.78
CA PRO A 99 -8.45 6.46 -6.01
C PRO A 99 -9.18 7.75 -5.63
N GLU A 100 -10.19 8.13 -6.41
CA GLU A 100 -10.98 9.32 -6.14
C GLU A 100 -11.84 9.14 -4.87
N PRO A 101 -12.01 10.20 -4.05
CA PRO A 101 -12.74 10.12 -2.80
C PRO A 101 -14.23 9.81 -3.03
N VAL A 102 -14.82 8.93 -2.20
CA VAL A 102 -16.28 8.84 -2.10
C VAL A 102 -16.82 10.08 -1.39
N GLY A 103 -17.88 10.70 -1.91
CA GLY A 103 -18.46 11.89 -1.28
C GLY A 103 -18.76 11.70 0.22
N LEU A 104 -18.72 12.79 1.00
CA LEU A 104 -19.00 12.78 2.45
C LEU A 104 -20.27 12.00 2.79
N GLY A 105 -20.18 11.04 3.72
CA GLY A 105 -21.29 10.16 4.11
C GLY A 105 -21.54 8.98 3.17
N GLY A 106 -20.68 8.77 2.17
CA GLY A 106 -20.68 7.55 1.37
C GLY A 106 -20.12 6.37 2.17
N THR A 107 -20.73 5.20 2.01
CA THR A 107 -20.16 3.95 2.53
C THR A 107 -19.01 3.56 1.59
N ASN A 108 -17.78 3.69 2.07
CA ASN A 108 -16.66 3.05 1.41
C ASN A 108 -16.69 1.55 1.77
N ALA A 109 -16.45 0.67 0.80
CA ALA A 109 -16.17 -0.73 1.13
C ALA A 109 -14.91 -0.75 2.00
N ALA A 110 -15.04 -1.20 3.25
CA ALA A 110 -13.91 -1.36 4.14
C ALA A 110 -12.99 -2.45 3.59
N LEU A 111 -11.71 -2.10 3.41
CA LEU A 111 -10.59 -2.92 2.94
C LEU A 111 -10.75 -3.50 1.53
N THR A 112 -9.85 -3.13 0.62
CA THR A 112 -9.63 -3.91 -0.62
C THR A 112 -8.26 -3.58 -1.19
N GLU A 113 -7.33 -4.51 -0.99
CA GLU A 113 -6.39 -5.01 -2.01
C GLU A 113 -5.83 -4.00 -3.02
N HIS A 114 -4.59 -3.57 -2.79
CA HIS A 114 -3.93 -2.62 -3.69
C HIS A 114 -3.04 -3.26 -4.74
N ALA A 115 -2.28 -4.25 -4.32
CA ALA A 115 -1.54 -5.11 -5.21
C ALA A 115 -1.82 -6.53 -4.77
N VAL A 116 -2.62 -7.24 -5.57
CA VAL A 116 -2.88 -8.66 -5.35
C VAL A 116 -2.07 -9.44 -6.35
N ASN A 117 -1.19 -10.29 -5.84
CA ASN A 117 -0.48 -11.29 -6.63
C ASN A 117 -1.13 -12.66 -6.42
N ALA A 118 -2.01 -13.06 -7.34
CA ALA A 118 -2.65 -14.37 -7.35
C ALA A 118 -1.82 -15.45 -8.07
N CYS A 119 -0.52 -15.21 -8.30
CA CYS A 119 0.35 -16.06 -9.09
C CYS A 119 1.69 -16.32 -8.37
N ALA A 120 2.01 -17.59 -8.12
CA ALA A 120 3.21 -17.97 -7.36
C ALA A 120 4.54 -17.63 -8.07
N THR A 121 4.54 -17.55 -9.40
CA THR A 121 5.73 -17.24 -10.22
C THR A 121 5.85 -15.75 -10.54
N CYS A 122 4.89 -14.95 -10.10
CA CYS A 122 4.82 -13.54 -10.43
C CYS A 122 5.56 -12.70 -9.40
N THR A 123 6.09 -11.56 -9.83
CA THR A 123 6.81 -10.60 -8.99
C THR A 123 6.22 -9.22 -9.18
N ILE A 124 6.04 -8.49 -8.08
CA ILE A 124 5.59 -7.09 -8.09
C ILE A 124 6.69 -6.22 -7.50
N ARG A 125 7.11 -5.18 -8.21
CA ARG A 125 8.02 -4.15 -7.71
C ARG A 125 7.36 -2.79 -7.76
N LEU A 126 7.25 -2.15 -6.61
CA LEU A 126 6.78 -0.77 -6.43
C LEU A 126 7.98 0.09 -6.01
N THR A 127 8.37 1.05 -6.84
CA THR A 127 9.54 1.91 -6.57
C THR A 127 9.20 3.38 -6.80
N ARG A 128 9.37 4.26 -5.80
CA ARG A 128 8.96 5.68 -5.92
C ARG A 128 7.49 5.80 -6.30
N VAL A 129 6.65 5.02 -5.62
CA VAL A 129 5.20 5.07 -5.76
C VAL A 129 4.64 5.94 -4.65
N ASP A 130 3.75 6.85 -5.02
CA ASP A 130 3.00 7.71 -4.11
C ASP A 130 1.59 7.11 -4.00
N VAL A 131 1.21 6.64 -2.81
CA VAL A 131 -0.09 6.02 -2.55
C VAL A 131 -0.85 6.86 -1.54
N ALA A 132 -2.00 7.38 -1.96
CA ALA A 132 -2.79 8.29 -1.17
C ALA A 132 -4.30 8.04 -1.34
N ASN A 133 -5.10 8.52 -0.38
CA ASN A 133 -6.55 8.48 -0.45
C ASN A 133 -7.14 7.06 -0.47
N THR A 134 -6.52 6.14 0.28
CA THR A 134 -6.89 4.72 0.24
C THR A 134 -7.26 4.17 1.61
N GLY A 135 -7.89 2.98 1.65
CA GLY A 135 -8.09 2.23 2.88
C GLY A 135 -6.84 1.47 3.36
N GLY A 136 -5.64 1.86 2.92
CA GLY A 136 -4.41 1.13 3.16
C GLY A 136 -3.99 0.22 2.01
N MET A 137 -2.68 0.11 1.79
CA MET A 137 -2.09 -0.78 0.79
C MET A 137 -2.10 -2.23 1.27
N CYS A 138 -3.15 -2.96 0.91
CA CYS A 138 -3.19 -4.40 1.09
C CYS A 138 -2.37 -5.10 -0.02
N LEU A 139 -1.41 -5.92 0.42
CA LEU A 139 -0.56 -6.73 -0.44
C LEU A 139 -0.95 -8.19 -0.25
N CYS A 140 -1.62 -8.77 -1.23
CA CYS A 140 -1.94 -10.20 -1.19
C CYS A 140 -0.90 -10.94 -2.03
N GLY A 141 -0.37 -12.05 -1.53
CA GLY A 141 0.54 -12.92 -2.29
C GLY A 141 2.03 -12.76 -1.96
N GLN A 142 2.88 -13.36 -2.80
CA GLN A 142 4.32 -13.53 -2.57
C GLN A 142 5.15 -12.71 -3.57
N ASN A 143 6.46 -12.54 -3.29
CA ASN A 143 7.44 -11.89 -4.17
C ASN A 143 7.10 -10.43 -4.50
N THR A 144 6.85 -9.65 -3.46
CA THR A 144 6.57 -8.21 -3.59
C THR A 144 7.69 -7.40 -2.97
N ILE A 145 8.15 -6.38 -3.68
CA ILE A 145 9.16 -5.42 -3.20
C ILE A 145 8.56 -4.03 -3.27
N ILE A 146 8.68 -3.29 -2.17
CA ILE A 146 8.26 -1.89 -2.07
C ILE A 146 9.45 -1.08 -1.58
N GLU A 147 9.88 -0.14 -2.40
CA GLU A 147 11.00 0.71 -2.05
C GLU A 147 10.79 2.19 -2.41
N GLN A 148 11.43 3.08 -1.65
CA GLN A 148 11.47 4.52 -1.95
C GLN A 148 10.10 5.16 -2.16
N SER A 149 9.06 4.56 -1.59
CA SER A 149 7.66 4.91 -1.81
C SER A 149 7.10 5.67 -0.61
N TRP A 150 6.03 6.42 -0.85
CA TRP A 150 5.33 7.18 0.17
C TRP A 150 3.89 6.71 0.27
N LEU A 151 3.49 6.31 1.47
CA LEU A 151 2.11 5.94 1.77
C LEU A 151 1.53 6.89 2.80
N HIS A 152 0.48 7.59 2.44
CA HIS A 152 -0.04 8.71 3.21
C HIS A 152 -1.53 8.94 2.95
N ASP A 153 -2.15 9.90 3.65
CA ASP A 153 -3.53 10.34 3.41
C ASP A 153 -4.54 9.18 3.33
N ASN A 154 -4.40 8.16 4.20
CA ASN A 154 -5.38 7.09 4.23
C ASN A 154 -6.75 7.64 4.65
N TYR A 155 -7.77 7.06 4.03
CA TYR A 155 -9.10 7.62 3.86
C TYR A 155 -9.97 7.51 5.11
N ILE A 156 -9.65 8.31 6.12
CA ILE A 156 -10.29 8.27 7.44
C ILE A 156 -11.32 9.40 7.60
N ALA A 157 -11.09 10.53 6.92
CA ALA A 157 -11.89 11.75 7.06
C ALA A 157 -13.31 11.68 6.45
N HIS A 158 -13.61 10.63 5.69
CA HIS A 158 -14.83 10.55 4.87
C HIS A 158 -15.70 9.33 5.18
N LEU A 159 -15.34 8.55 6.19
CA LEU A 159 -16.18 7.50 6.71
C LEU A 159 -17.26 8.11 7.61
N GLU A 160 -18.48 7.59 7.50
CA GLU A 160 -19.56 7.92 8.44
C GLU A 160 -19.19 7.54 9.89
N ASP A 161 -18.44 6.43 10.03
CA ASP A 161 -17.84 5.98 11.28
C ASP A 161 -16.42 5.43 11.01
N PRO A 162 -15.36 6.17 11.39
CA PRO A 162 -13.97 5.75 11.25
C PRO A 162 -13.65 4.41 11.93
N SER A 163 -14.36 4.03 13.00
CA SER A 163 -14.10 2.77 13.71
C SER A 163 -14.47 1.52 12.92
N LEU A 164 -15.21 1.69 11.81
CA LEU A 164 -15.55 0.60 10.89
C LEU A 164 -14.43 0.31 9.88
N ALA A 165 -13.45 1.19 9.78
CA ALA A 165 -12.23 0.94 9.02
C ALA A 165 -11.23 0.23 9.95
N HIS A 166 -10.92 -1.03 9.66
CA HIS A 166 -9.77 -1.72 10.26
C HIS A 166 -8.63 -1.74 9.26
N THR A 167 -8.03 -0.58 9.01
CA THR A 167 -7.02 -0.42 7.96
C THR A 167 -5.60 -0.61 8.47
N GLY A 168 -4.73 -1.09 7.59
CA GLY A 168 -3.29 -0.99 7.72
C GLY A 168 -2.76 0.18 6.88
N GLY A 169 -1.53 0.64 7.11
CA GLY A 169 -0.81 1.40 6.09
C GLY A 169 -0.39 0.46 4.95
N VAL A 170 0.45 -0.52 5.27
CA VAL A 170 0.78 -1.66 4.42
C VAL A 170 0.32 -2.93 5.13
N PHE A 171 -0.43 -3.77 4.41
CA PHE A 171 -1.08 -4.94 4.94
C PHE A 171 -0.80 -6.19 4.11
N PRO A 172 0.27 -6.96 4.39
CA PRO A 172 0.41 -8.31 3.85
C PRO A 172 -0.74 -9.21 4.32
N TYR A 173 -1.51 -9.72 3.36
CA TYR A 173 -2.65 -10.60 3.57
C TYR A 173 -2.39 -11.96 2.91
N GLY A 174 -2.50 -13.05 3.67
CA GLY A 174 -2.52 -14.42 3.14
C GLY A 174 -1.27 -14.93 2.42
N GLY A 175 -0.10 -14.31 2.62
CA GLY A 175 1.16 -14.69 1.96
C GLY A 175 2.21 -15.26 2.92
N SER A 176 2.91 -16.31 2.50
CA SER A 176 4.09 -16.89 3.18
C SER A 176 5.42 -16.65 2.45
N GLY A 177 5.39 -15.84 1.39
CA GLY A 177 6.53 -15.60 0.52
C GLY A 177 7.26 -14.30 0.79
N PRO A 178 8.42 -14.09 0.16
CA PRO A 178 9.27 -12.95 0.46
C PRO A 178 8.55 -11.65 0.15
N LEU A 179 8.55 -10.75 1.13
CA LEU A 179 8.07 -9.40 1.02
C LEU A 179 9.14 -8.49 1.61
N GLU A 180 9.65 -7.59 0.78
CA GLU A 180 10.62 -6.57 1.19
C GLU A 180 9.95 -5.20 1.17
N ILE A 181 10.05 -4.48 2.29
CA ILE A 181 9.58 -3.11 2.43
C ILE A 181 10.78 -2.29 2.91
N SER A 182 11.35 -1.46 2.04
CA SER A 182 12.55 -0.71 2.40
C SER A 182 12.63 0.73 1.92
N HIS A 183 13.28 1.61 2.68
CA HIS A 183 13.48 3.02 2.27
C HIS A 183 12.17 3.78 2.00
N ASN A 184 11.07 3.40 2.64
CA ASN A 184 9.77 4.03 2.46
C ASN A 184 9.48 5.06 3.55
N ARG A 185 8.54 5.95 3.25
CA ARG A 185 7.85 6.78 4.24
C ARG A 185 6.41 6.27 4.37
N LEU A 186 6.05 5.72 5.52
CA LEU A 186 4.75 5.07 5.77
C LEU A 186 4.05 5.81 6.90
N GLU A 187 3.10 6.66 6.55
CA GLU A 187 2.41 7.54 7.50
C GLU A 187 0.95 7.72 7.11
N PRO A 188 0.16 6.64 7.09
CA PRO A 188 -1.22 6.67 6.61
C PRO A 188 -2.11 7.70 7.33
N GLY A 189 -1.77 8.10 8.55
CA GLY A 189 -2.50 9.12 9.32
C GLY A 189 -2.09 10.57 9.05
N VAL A 190 -1.20 10.86 8.09
CA VAL A 190 -0.83 12.24 7.73
C VAL A 190 -1.78 12.82 6.68
N ASP A 191 -2.05 14.12 6.78
CA ASP A 191 -2.57 14.95 5.69
C ASP A 191 -1.37 15.60 5.00
N ALA A 192 -0.97 15.09 3.83
CA ALA A 192 0.19 15.58 3.09
C ALA A 192 0.04 17.03 2.62
N ALA A 193 -1.19 17.54 2.47
CA ALA A 193 -1.41 18.93 2.06
C ALA A 193 -1.05 19.90 3.19
N THR A 194 -1.26 19.51 4.45
CA THR A 194 -0.98 20.36 5.62
C THR A 194 0.26 19.95 6.43
N GLY A 195 0.75 18.72 6.24
CA GLY A 195 1.82 18.11 7.01
C GLY A 195 1.44 17.74 8.44
N ASN A 196 0.14 17.74 8.77
CA ASN A 196 -0.35 17.44 10.12
C ASN A 196 -1.02 16.07 10.17
N GLU A 197 -1.19 15.52 11.38
CA GLU A 197 -2.00 14.34 11.60
C GLU A 197 -3.49 14.59 11.26
N VAL A 198 -4.14 13.60 10.66
CA VAL A 198 -5.58 13.57 10.44
C VAL A 198 -6.29 13.35 11.78
N PRO A 199 -7.26 14.19 12.20
CA PRO A 199 -7.96 13.98 13.45
C PRO A 199 -8.60 12.58 13.55
N ASN A 200 -8.40 11.91 14.68
CA ASN A 200 -8.91 10.56 14.97
C ASN A 200 -8.43 9.44 14.03
N TYR A 201 -7.30 9.61 13.32
CA TYR A 201 -6.74 8.59 12.42
C TYR A 201 -6.66 7.19 13.05
N TRP A 202 -6.33 7.12 14.33
CA TRP A 202 -6.17 5.90 15.12
C TRP A 202 -7.43 5.04 15.26
N GLN A 203 -8.61 5.61 15.03
CA GLN A 203 -9.86 4.85 15.04
C GLN A 203 -9.98 3.94 13.81
N ALA A 204 -9.33 4.34 12.72
CA ALA A 204 -9.41 3.66 11.43
C ALA A 204 -8.13 2.90 11.05
N ILE A 205 -6.96 3.35 11.52
CA ILE A 205 -5.68 2.68 11.25
C ILE A 205 -5.28 1.86 12.47
N THR A 206 -5.47 0.55 12.40
CA THR A 206 -5.05 -0.38 13.47
C THR A 206 -3.52 -0.36 13.61
N ALA A 207 -2.80 -0.53 12.51
CA ALA A 207 -1.35 -0.39 12.50
C ALA A 207 -0.83 0.13 11.16
N VAL A 208 0.31 0.84 11.13
CA VAL A 208 0.90 1.24 9.84
C VAL A 208 1.38 0.02 9.07
N LEU A 209 2.11 -0.88 9.73
CA LEU A 209 2.48 -2.17 9.18
C LEU A 209 1.67 -3.22 9.94
N PHE A 210 0.63 -3.74 9.30
CA PHE A 210 -0.24 -4.75 9.90
C PHE A 210 -0.03 -6.06 9.14
N THR A 211 0.06 -7.20 9.82
CA THR A 211 0.10 -8.49 9.12
C THR A 211 -0.99 -9.39 9.66
N GLN A 212 -1.73 -10.06 8.77
CA GLN A 212 -2.76 -11.01 9.17
C GLN A 212 -2.60 -12.33 8.42
N SER A 213 -2.67 -13.42 9.18
CA SER A 213 -2.77 -14.76 8.63
C SER A 213 -4.16 -15.03 8.09
N VAL A 214 -4.20 -15.60 6.88
CA VAL A 214 -5.42 -16.15 6.28
C VAL A 214 -5.25 -17.65 6.19
N ASP A 215 -6.30 -18.40 6.52
CA ASP A 215 -6.35 -19.86 6.43
C ASP A 215 -5.19 -20.59 7.16
N GLY A 216 -4.64 -19.97 8.22
CA GLY A 216 -3.54 -20.53 9.01
C GLY A 216 -2.15 -20.39 8.36
N SER A 217 -2.01 -19.55 7.33
CA SER A 217 -0.71 -19.21 6.75
C SER A 217 0.22 -18.56 7.77
N THR A 218 1.52 -18.82 7.66
CA THR A 218 2.55 -18.16 8.46
C THR A 218 3.32 -17.21 7.56
N LEU A 219 3.44 -15.95 7.98
CA LEU A 219 4.24 -14.97 7.28
C LEU A 219 5.73 -15.28 7.52
N LYS A 220 6.48 -15.53 6.45
CA LYS A 220 7.93 -15.85 6.49
C LYS A 220 8.67 -14.96 5.51
N ASN A 221 9.96 -14.73 5.76
CA ASN A 221 10.82 -13.89 4.90
C ASN A 221 10.25 -12.49 4.70
N TYR A 222 9.67 -11.93 5.76
CA TYR A 222 9.19 -10.56 5.80
C TYR A 222 10.33 -9.66 6.27
N ASP A 223 10.92 -8.91 5.33
CA ASP A 223 12.06 -8.02 5.58
C ASP A 223 11.59 -6.56 5.48
N VAL A 224 11.55 -5.88 6.62
CA VAL A 224 11.16 -4.48 6.74
C VAL A 224 12.34 -3.69 7.29
N HIS A 225 12.92 -2.85 6.46
CA HIS A 225 14.12 -2.13 6.87
C HIS A 225 14.32 -0.75 6.27
N ASP A 226 15.01 0.12 7.02
CA ASP A 226 15.38 1.45 6.57
C ASP A 226 14.15 2.33 6.21
N ASN A 227 12.99 2.09 6.86
CA ASN A 227 11.77 2.87 6.65
C ASN A 227 11.57 3.94 7.73
N PHE A 228 10.79 4.96 7.40
CA PHE A 228 10.08 5.78 8.39
C PHE A 228 8.63 5.29 8.52
N VAL A 229 8.17 5.03 9.74
CA VAL A 229 6.83 4.50 10.05
C VAL A 229 6.20 5.35 11.14
N SER A 230 5.00 5.89 10.92
CA SER A 230 4.35 6.79 11.91
C SER A 230 2.84 6.88 11.71
N LEU A 231 2.14 7.46 12.69
CA LEU A 231 0.71 7.81 12.61
C LEU A 231 -0.21 6.62 12.33
N GLY A 232 0.06 5.47 12.97
CA GLY A 232 -0.93 4.42 13.19
C GLY A 232 -1.40 4.38 14.66
N ALA A 233 -2.44 3.59 14.95
CA ALA A 233 -2.74 3.29 16.35
C ALA A 233 -1.59 2.49 16.99
N TYR A 234 -1.07 1.51 16.23
CA TYR A 234 0.29 0.97 16.35
C TYR A 234 1.11 1.32 15.09
N ASP A 235 2.44 1.30 15.18
CA ASP A 235 3.27 1.40 13.96
C ASP A 235 3.48 0.02 13.33
N PHE A 236 3.61 -1.03 14.14
CA PHE A 236 3.75 -2.41 13.69
C PHE A 236 2.91 -3.38 14.52
N TYR A 237 2.13 -4.22 13.83
CA TYR A 237 1.32 -5.25 14.46
C TYR A 237 1.30 -6.53 13.62
N PRO A 238 2.20 -7.48 13.88
CA PRO A 238 2.18 -8.77 13.19
C PRO A 238 1.29 -9.80 13.89
N GLU A 239 0.43 -10.45 13.10
CA GLU A 239 -0.24 -11.70 13.47
C GLU A 239 0.43 -12.87 12.74
N ASN A 240 0.82 -13.93 13.47
CA ASN A 240 1.33 -15.21 12.91
C ASN A 240 2.57 -15.09 11.99
N GLY A 241 3.59 -14.35 12.43
CA GLY A 241 4.88 -14.20 11.72
C GLY A 241 5.98 -15.13 12.25
N GLU A 242 6.83 -15.66 11.38
CA GLU A 242 7.99 -16.47 11.76
C GLU A 242 9.26 -15.89 11.15
N ASP A 243 10.26 -15.70 12.00
CA ASP A 243 11.62 -15.27 11.65
C ASP A 243 11.63 -13.97 10.82
N MET A 244 10.77 -13.02 11.22
CA MET A 244 10.67 -11.72 10.57
C MET A 244 11.95 -10.91 10.80
N ILE A 245 12.31 -10.10 9.81
CA ILE A 245 13.48 -9.23 9.84
C ILE A 245 12.96 -7.80 9.88
N LEU A 246 13.13 -7.14 11.03
CA LEU A 246 12.77 -5.73 11.22
C LEU A 246 13.98 -4.98 11.72
N ARG A 247 14.59 -4.16 10.87
CA ARG A 247 15.86 -3.51 11.22
C ARG A 247 16.00 -2.11 10.67
N ASN A 248 16.76 -1.27 11.35
CA ASN A 248 17.11 0.09 10.91
C ASN A 248 15.89 0.99 10.63
N ASN A 249 14.71 0.70 11.19
CA ASN A 249 13.54 1.55 10.97
C ASN A 249 13.52 2.71 11.98
N VAL A 250 12.97 3.84 11.54
CA VAL A 250 12.67 5.00 12.39
C VAL A 250 11.17 5.05 12.61
N PHE A 251 10.76 4.95 13.87
CA PHE A 251 9.36 4.97 14.27
C PHE A 251 9.01 6.36 14.82
N GLY A 252 8.21 7.10 14.07
CA GLY A 252 7.71 8.41 14.47
C GLY A 252 6.64 8.32 15.56
N PRO A 253 5.94 9.43 15.85
CA PRO A 253 4.81 9.43 16.77
C PRO A 253 3.70 8.48 16.33
N SER A 254 3.08 7.79 17.29
CA SER A 254 1.89 6.95 17.12
C SER A 254 0.90 7.21 18.24
N HIS A 255 -0.37 6.85 18.05
CA HIS A 255 -1.44 7.30 18.94
C HIS A 255 -1.31 6.77 20.37
N TRP A 256 -1.04 5.47 20.53
CA TRP A 256 -0.94 4.86 21.85
C TRP A 256 0.45 4.95 22.47
N GLY A 257 1.43 5.51 21.75
CA GLY A 257 2.84 5.55 22.15
C GLY A 257 3.51 4.16 22.18
N TYR A 258 2.77 3.11 21.83
CA TYR A 258 3.32 1.77 21.60
C TYR A 258 3.55 1.60 20.12
N THR A 259 4.82 1.55 19.75
CA THR A 259 5.24 1.29 18.37
C THR A 259 4.78 -0.09 17.90
N THR A 260 4.72 -1.08 18.79
CA THR A 260 4.56 -2.48 18.39
C THR A 260 3.64 -3.28 19.30
N SER A 261 2.92 -4.25 18.75
CA SER A 261 2.33 -5.36 19.52
C SER A 261 2.35 -6.64 18.70
N CYS A 262 2.53 -7.79 19.35
CA CYS A 262 2.64 -9.10 18.69
C CYS A 262 1.74 -10.13 19.38
N ALA A 263 0.95 -10.87 18.60
CA ALA A 263 0.13 -11.96 19.11
C ALA A 263 0.88 -13.31 19.11
N THR A 264 1.41 -13.70 17.96
CA THR A 264 2.09 -14.98 17.70
C THR A 264 3.18 -14.74 16.67
N CYS A 265 4.36 -14.30 17.11
CA CYS A 265 5.43 -14.00 16.17
C CYS A 265 6.84 -14.28 16.71
N THR A 266 7.78 -14.57 15.80
CA THR A 266 9.23 -14.57 16.08
C THR A 266 9.97 -13.61 15.16
N TYR A 267 11.11 -13.13 15.65
CA TYR A 267 11.99 -12.21 14.94
C TYR A 267 13.36 -12.85 14.77
N ALA A 268 13.83 -12.92 13.53
CA ALA A 268 15.20 -13.28 13.22
C ALA A 268 16.15 -12.09 13.45
N ASP A 269 15.66 -10.87 13.25
CA ASP A 269 16.41 -9.63 13.47
C ASP A 269 15.47 -8.50 13.94
N TRP A 270 15.86 -7.82 15.03
CA TRP A 270 15.21 -6.62 15.59
C TRP A 270 16.26 -5.51 15.83
N SER A 271 17.25 -5.37 14.95
CA SER A 271 18.37 -4.45 15.20
C SER A 271 18.08 -3.00 14.78
N ASN A 272 18.60 -2.05 15.55
CA ASN A 272 18.64 -0.62 15.19
C ASN A 272 17.29 0.04 14.86
N ASN A 273 16.19 -0.49 15.39
CA ASN A 273 14.90 0.20 15.37
C ASN A 273 14.91 1.31 16.42
N VAL A 274 14.65 2.55 16.01
CA VAL A 274 14.74 3.72 16.89
C VAL A 274 13.48 4.57 16.81
N VAL A 275 13.20 5.30 17.89
CA VAL A 275 12.17 6.34 17.89
C VAL A 275 12.68 7.53 17.10
N GLY A 276 11.82 8.18 16.32
CA GLY A 276 12.08 9.42 15.61
C GLY A 276 11.04 10.49 15.89
N ASP A 277 11.28 11.70 15.39
CA ASP A 277 10.27 12.74 15.31
C ASP A 277 9.36 12.57 14.07
N ILE A 278 8.38 13.46 13.91
CA ILE A 278 7.43 13.42 12.79
C ILE A 278 8.10 13.61 11.41
N ASP A 279 9.26 14.26 11.38
CA ASP A 279 10.03 14.47 10.14
C ASP A 279 10.89 13.25 9.80
N GLY A 280 10.94 12.25 10.69
CA GLY A 280 11.75 11.04 10.53
C GLY A 280 13.20 11.21 10.97
N ASN A 281 13.52 12.24 11.75
CA ASN A 281 14.84 12.35 12.34
C ASN A 281 14.97 11.33 13.48
N PRO A 282 15.94 10.41 13.44
CA PRO A 282 16.11 9.39 14.46
C PRO A 282 16.61 10.00 15.78
N THR A 283 16.09 9.47 16.88
CA THR A 283 16.62 9.71 18.23
C THR A 283 17.59 8.60 18.63
N SER A 284 18.15 8.70 19.84
CA SER A 284 18.93 7.61 20.44
C SER A 284 18.09 6.57 21.18
N GLU A 285 16.77 6.76 21.27
CA GLU A 285 15.87 5.84 21.96
C GLU A 285 15.58 4.64 21.05
N VAL A 286 15.85 3.44 21.58
CA VAL A 286 15.65 2.19 20.86
C VAL A 286 14.23 1.70 21.10
N VAL A 287 13.56 1.26 20.04
CA VAL A 287 12.26 0.58 20.15
C VAL A 287 12.50 -0.83 20.68
N PRO A 288 11.97 -1.20 21.86
CA PRO A 288 12.14 -2.53 22.40
C PRO A 288 11.45 -3.57 21.50
N GLN A 289 12.02 -4.77 21.44
CA GLN A 289 11.37 -5.91 20.79
C GLN A 289 10.09 -6.28 21.59
N PRO A 290 8.93 -6.43 20.94
CA PRO A 290 7.68 -6.83 21.59
C PRO A 290 7.68 -8.25 22.16
#